data_AF-A0A1Q7YI67-F1
#
_entry.id   AF-A0A1Q7YI67-F1
#
_cell.length_a   1.000
_cell.length_b   1.000
_cell.length_c   1.000
_cell.angle_alpha   90.00
_cell.angle_beta   90.00
_cell.angle_gamma   90.00
#
_symmetry.space_group_name_H-M   'P 1'
#
loop_
_entity.id
_entity.type
_entity.pdbx_description
1 polymer ?
#
loop_
_entity_poly.entity_id
_entity_poly.type
_entity_poly.pdbx_seq_one_letter_code
_entity_poly.pdbx_strand_id
1 'polypeptide(L)'
;MSQYNQLALIHLSNVVGRKIFPKLFVVVLSHERNLEICRDSCTAGFPDTFNGQWAYLDIDEGDYISMYFNGRLLDLYIVERKFIPDIYKDERATGEELEDPVPVRSGEKWVSISNAPKIYFPYRLELTCINRSTFDTSLVFRAGLERLGINLIPRVSLKKTHFQLSLKEGAAYFNFQRSGSSRQASFASFLECAARESAIQSLTNAPSHLAIADITLQECYLQALMKKLLEWAWNDIAGIIDFEQEAVEFLSEQTVHGGQADIVILQSERGLEFFIEVKNKRIINRDTLSRDGIRASHQVKGYQSLTYREHGTKRGIAGKASQNNGTLLIGQIDDILVFELDSAMPISYLTSLRTE
;
A
#
# COMPACT_ATOMS: atom_id res chain seq x y z
N MET A 1 -5.55 -12.64 32.28
CA MET A 1 -5.60 -12.42 30.83
C MET A 1 -6.15 -11.04 30.61
N SER A 2 -5.46 -10.22 29.84
CA SER A 2 -5.94 -8.90 29.46
C SER A 2 -7.18 -9.04 28.58
N GLN A 3 -8.23 -8.32 28.93
CA GLN A 3 -9.51 -8.39 28.23
C GLN A 3 -9.57 -7.37 27.10
N TYR A 4 -10.24 -7.76 26.02
CA TYR A 4 -10.61 -6.88 24.92
C TYR A 4 -11.59 -5.81 25.37
N ASN A 5 -11.20 -4.54 25.24
CA ASN A 5 -12.07 -3.41 25.46
C ASN A 5 -12.42 -2.75 24.13
N GLN A 6 -13.71 -2.77 23.75
CA GLN A 6 -14.16 -2.06 22.56
C GLN A 6 -14.18 -0.55 22.83
N LEU A 7 -13.47 0.22 22.01
CA LEU A 7 -13.37 1.68 22.13
C LEU A 7 -14.36 2.38 21.21
N ALA A 8 -14.51 1.90 19.98
CA ALA A 8 -15.39 2.49 18.98
C ALA A 8 -15.88 1.47 17.96
N LEU A 9 -17.01 1.79 17.33
CA LEU A 9 -17.53 1.09 16.16
C LEU A 9 -17.82 2.14 15.08
N ILE A 10 -17.04 2.12 14.01
CA ILE A 10 -17.17 3.07 12.91
C ILE A 10 -17.97 2.41 11.78
N HIS A 11 -19.14 2.96 11.49
CA HIS A 11 -19.89 2.60 10.28
C HIS A 11 -19.29 3.34 9.10
N LEU A 12 -18.65 2.61 8.18
CA LEU A 12 -17.87 3.23 7.11
C LEU A 12 -18.73 4.12 6.18
N SER A 13 -20.01 3.80 5.98
CA SER A 13 -20.95 4.63 5.21
C SER A 13 -21.23 6.01 5.82
N ASN A 14 -20.98 6.19 7.12
CA ASN A 14 -21.23 7.45 7.82
C ASN A 14 -19.98 8.34 7.88
N VAL A 15 -18.83 7.79 7.50
CA VAL A 15 -17.55 8.51 7.46
C VAL A 15 -17.57 9.48 6.29
N VAL A 16 -17.27 10.74 6.59
CA VAL A 16 -16.96 11.74 5.57
C VAL A 16 -15.45 11.71 5.33
N GLY A 17 -15.05 11.13 4.21
CA GLY A 17 -13.64 10.96 3.88
C GLY A 17 -12.90 12.29 3.72
N ARG A 18 -11.72 12.40 4.31
CA ARG A 18 -10.85 13.57 4.14
C ARG A 18 -10.11 13.52 2.80
N LYS A 19 -9.68 14.68 2.34
CA LYS A 19 -8.58 14.78 1.37
C LYS A 19 -7.26 14.29 2.00
N ILE A 20 -6.67 13.27 1.40
CA ILE A 20 -5.42 12.61 1.77
C ILE A 20 -4.25 13.28 1.04
N PHE A 21 -3.09 13.28 1.69
CA PHE A 21 -1.86 13.73 1.07
C PHE A 21 -1.28 12.69 0.12
N PRO A 22 -0.62 13.13 -0.97
CA PRO A 22 0.08 12.20 -1.83
C PRO A 22 1.18 11.48 -1.03
N LYS A 23 1.46 10.25 -1.41
CA LYS A 23 2.56 9.44 -0.87
C LYS A 23 3.67 9.39 -1.92
N LEU A 24 4.90 9.12 -1.48
CA LEU A 24 6.01 8.87 -2.39
C LEU A 24 6.37 7.39 -2.40
N PHE A 25 6.19 6.78 -3.57
CA PHE A 25 6.59 5.42 -3.83
C PHE A 25 7.90 5.37 -4.61
N VAL A 26 8.72 4.38 -4.28
CA VAL A 26 9.88 3.98 -5.06
C VAL A 26 9.54 2.66 -5.72
N VAL A 27 9.55 2.63 -7.06
CA VAL A 27 9.27 1.45 -7.87
C VAL A 27 10.57 0.87 -8.37
N VAL A 28 10.81 -0.40 -8.05
CA VAL A 28 12.06 -1.09 -8.38
C VAL A 28 11.97 -1.68 -9.78
N LEU A 29 12.88 -1.26 -10.66
CA LEU A 29 12.95 -1.73 -12.04
C LEU A 29 13.90 -2.92 -12.17
N SER A 30 13.46 -3.85 -13.02
CA SER A 30 14.11 -5.13 -13.24
C SER A 30 15.21 -5.10 -14.30
N HIS A 31 15.15 -4.14 -15.23
CA HIS A 31 16.03 -4.07 -16.40
C HIS A 31 16.15 -2.62 -16.88
N GLU A 32 17.28 -2.25 -17.50
CA GLU A 32 17.51 -0.90 -18.04
C GLU A 32 16.49 -0.54 -19.12
N ARG A 33 16.19 -1.50 -20.00
CA ARG A 33 15.11 -1.38 -20.99
C ARG A 33 13.75 -0.96 -20.39
N ASN A 34 13.41 -1.44 -19.19
CA ASN A 34 12.16 -1.05 -18.54
C ASN A 34 12.22 0.40 -18.03
N LEU A 35 13.40 0.89 -17.65
CA LEU A 35 13.59 2.31 -17.34
C LEU A 35 13.38 3.16 -18.58
N GLU A 36 13.96 2.81 -19.72
CA GLU A 36 13.74 3.51 -20.99
C GLU A 36 12.25 3.56 -21.34
N ILE A 37 11.59 2.41 -21.30
CA ILE A 37 10.15 2.30 -21.54
C ILE A 37 9.36 3.20 -20.60
N CYS A 38 9.64 3.15 -19.29
CA CYS A 38 9.00 4.03 -18.31
C CYS A 38 9.15 5.50 -18.68
N ARG A 39 10.34 5.90 -19.13
CA ARG A 39 10.67 7.29 -19.44
C ARG A 39 10.02 7.77 -20.72
N ASP A 40 10.02 6.95 -21.77
CA ASP A 40 9.54 7.33 -23.10
C ASP A 40 8.01 7.31 -23.15
N SER A 41 7.40 6.31 -22.52
CA SER A 41 5.96 6.16 -22.51
C SER A 41 5.26 6.87 -21.35
N CYS A 42 6.02 7.33 -20.34
CA CYS A 42 5.51 7.81 -19.07
C CYS A 42 4.48 6.85 -18.46
N THR A 43 4.81 5.56 -18.46
CA THR A 43 3.95 4.49 -17.95
C THR A 43 4.77 3.56 -17.07
N ALA A 44 4.22 3.12 -15.93
CA ALA A 44 4.78 2.02 -15.15
C ALA A 44 3.89 0.78 -15.24
N GLY A 45 4.50 -0.40 -15.35
CA GLY A 45 3.81 -1.68 -15.32
C GLY A 45 4.22 -2.53 -14.14
N PHE A 46 3.27 -3.22 -13.51
CA PHE A 46 3.56 -4.20 -12.48
C PHE A 46 3.19 -5.61 -12.91
N PRO A 47 4.01 -6.61 -12.57
CA PRO A 47 3.84 -7.99 -13.02
C PRO A 47 2.57 -8.64 -12.47
N ASP A 48 1.98 -9.60 -13.19
CA ASP A 48 0.82 -10.40 -12.74
C ASP A 48 1.19 -11.39 -11.63
N THR A 49 1.50 -10.83 -10.47
CA THR A 49 1.95 -11.51 -9.26
C THR A 49 1.31 -10.83 -8.06
N PHE A 50 1.35 -11.50 -6.91
CA PHE A 50 0.81 -10.89 -5.69
C PHE A 50 1.46 -9.54 -5.35
N ASN A 51 2.76 -9.38 -5.60
CA ASN A 51 3.47 -8.12 -5.32
C ASN A 51 3.17 -7.02 -6.34
N GLY A 52 2.94 -7.38 -7.61
CA GLY A 52 2.56 -6.40 -8.62
C GLY A 52 1.13 -5.91 -8.43
N GLN A 53 0.19 -6.81 -8.14
CA GLN A 53 -1.17 -6.44 -7.79
C GLN A 53 -1.21 -5.65 -6.47
N TRP A 54 -0.42 -6.02 -5.47
CA TRP A 54 -0.31 -5.24 -4.23
C TRP A 54 0.18 -3.81 -4.49
N ALA A 55 1.21 -3.61 -5.34
CA ALA A 55 1.67 -2.28 -5.73
C ALA A 55 0.54 -1.46 -6.36
N TYR A 56 -0.21 -2.08 -7.27
CA TYR A 56 -1.36 -1.46 -7.90
C TYR A 56 -2.47 -1.12 -6.89
N LEU A 57 -2.72 -1.95 -5.88
CA LEU A 57 -3.71 -1.65 -4.84
C LEU A 57 -3.25 -0.56 -3.87
N ASP A 58 -1.94 -0.46 -3.61
CA ASP A 58 -1.39 0.43 -2.60
C ASP A 58 -1.16 1.87 -3.11
N ILE A 59 -0.77 2.00 -4.38
CA ILE A 59 -0.53 3.29 -5.07
C ILE A 59 -1.84 3.87 -5.58
N ASP A 60 -2.05 5.18 -5.48
CA ASP A 60 -3.23 5.89 -5.96
C ASP A 60 -2.91 7.01 -6.97
N GLU A 61 -3.92 7.41 -7.75
CA GLU A 61 -3.85 8.55 -8.69
C GLU A 61 -3.61 9.87 -7.97
N GLY A 62 -2.49 10.52 -8.24
CA GLY A 62 -1.97 11.70 -7.54
C GLY A 62 -0.75 11.41 -6.64
N ASP A 63 -0.35 10.14 -6.48
CA ASP A 63 0.85 9.79 -5.71
C ASP A 63 2.09 10.09 -6.53
N TYR A 64 3.20 10.29 -5.83
CA TYR A 64 4.49 10.40 -6.46
C TYR A 64 5.13 9.03 -6.65
N ILE A 65 5.82 8.87 -7.78
CA ILE A 65 6.64 7.70 -8.07
C ILE A 65 8.03 8.14 -8.48
N SER A 66 9.04 7.51 -7.89
CA SER A 66 10.40 7.50 -8.41
C SER A 66 10.81 6.09 -8.80
N MET A 67 11.62 5.99 -9.84
CA MET A 67 12.14 4.71 -10.31
C MET A 67 13.44 4.38 -9.59
N TYR A 68 13.60 3.16 -9.11
CA TYR A 68 14.85 2.65 -8.58
C TYR A 68 15.48 1.68 -9.58
N PHE A 69 16.70 2.00 -10.03
CA PHE A 69 17.47 1.12 -10.90
C PHE A 69 18.96 1.23 -10.57
N ASN A 70 19.64 0.09 -10.45
CA ASN A 70 21.09 -0.02 -10.20
C ASN A 70 21.62 0.91 -9.08
N GLY A 71 20.93 0.94 -7.93
CA GLY A 71 21.35 1.74 -6.77
C GLY A 71 21.04 3.23 -6.87
N ARG A 72 20.18 3.65 -7.81
CA ARG A 72 19.84 5.06 -8.08
C ARG A 72 18.33 5.27 -8.00
N LEU A 73 17.89 6.37 -7.38
CA LEU A 73 16.54 6.90 -7.54
C LEU A 73 16.56 7.85 -8.72
N LEU A 74 15.65 7.62 -9.65
CA LEU A 74 15.62 8.23 -10.97
C LEU A 74 14.24 8.80 -11.21
N ASP A 75 14.27 10.07 -11.60
CA ASP A 75 13.11 10.88 -11.93
C ASP A 75 12.06 10.94 -10.82
N LEU A 76 11.13 11.87 -10.96
CA LEU A 76 9.95 11.95 -10.13
C LEU A 76 8.75 12.15 -11.05
N TYR A 77 7.73 11.34 -10.82
CA TYR A 77 6.48 11.36 -11.56
C TYR A 77 5.30 11.54 -10.61
N ILE A 78 4.18 12.02 -11.13
CA ILE A 78 2.86 11.93 -10.51
C ILE A 78 2.06 10.86 -11.24
N VAL A 79 1.31 10.03 -10.52
CA VAL A 79 0.36 9.08 -11.09
C VAL A 79 -0.86 9.83 -11.58
N GLU A 80 -1.12 9.87 -12.88
CA GLU A 80 -2.32 10.50 -13.44
C GLU A 80 -3.51 9.54 -13.42
N ARG A 81 -3.26 8.29 -13.77
CA ARG A 81 -4.32 7.31 -13.94
C ARG A 81 -3.84 5.89 -13.67
N LYS A 82 -4.75 5.06 -13.18
CA LYS A 82 -4.57 3.62 -13.01
C LYS A 82 -5.44 2.86 -14.01
N PHE A 83 -4.91 1.81 -14.64
CA PHE A 83 -5.71 0.99 -15.55
C PHE A 83 -5.16 -0.44 -15.72
N ILE A 84 -6.07 -1.37 -16.04
CA ILE A 84 -5.75 -2.68 -16.62
C ILE A 84 -6.17 -2.70 -18.10
N PRO A 85 -5.24 -2.89 -19.06
CA PRO A 85 -5.57 -3.01 -20.48
C PRO A 85 -6.60 -4.10 -20.75
N ASP A 86 -7.47 -3.91 -21.76
CA ASP A 86 -8.60 -4.80 -22.04
C ASP A 86 -8.19 -6.27 -22.25
N ILE A 87 -7.07 -6.50 -22.94
CA ILE A 87 -6.51 -7.85 -23.18
C ILE A 87 -6.15 -8.62 -21.91
N TYR A 88 -6.04 -7.94 -20.77
CA TYR A 88 -5.70 -8.55 -19.48
C TYR A 88 -6.86 -8.64 -18.50
N LYS A 89 -8.09 -8.25 -18.90
CA LYS A 89 -9.22 -8.16 -17.97
C LYS A 89 -9.79 -9.51 -17.55
N ASP A 90 -9.68 -10.52 -18.39
CA ASP A 90 -10.31 -11.84 -18.23
C ASP A 90 -9.32 -13.01 -18.27
N GLU A 91 -8.04 -12.76 -18.53
CA GLU A 91 -7.02 -13.80 -18.61
C GLU A 91 -5.87 -13.59 -17.61
N ARG A 92 -5.35 -14.69 -17.05
CA ARG A 92 -4.08 -14.65 -16.31
C ARG A 92 -2.96 -14.33 -17.29
N ALA A 93 -2.13 -13.37 -16.90
CA ALA A 93 -1.17 -12.79 -17.80
C ALA A 93 0.16 -13.57 -17.70
N THR A 94 0.13 -14.80 -18.21
CA THR A 94 1.29 -15.70 -18.35
C THR A 94 1.39 -16.20 -19.78
N GLY A 95 2.58 -16.18 -20.39
CA GLY A 95 2.72 -16.67 -21.77
C GLY A 95 4.08 -17.23 -22.16
N GLU A 96 4.16 -17.65 -23.43
CA GLU A 96 5.35 -18.25 -24.03
C GLU A 96 6.28 -17.21 -24.67
N GLU A 97 5.90 -15.93 -24.75
CA GLU A 97 6.70 -14.82 -25.30
C GLU A 97 7.41 -13.98 -24.22
N LEU A 98 8.66 -13.55 -24.46
CA LEU A 98 9.45 -12.75 -23.49
C LEU A 98 8.87 -11.34 -23.27
N GLU A 99 7.77 -11.06 -23.94
CA GLU A 99 7.38 -9.75 -24.43
C GLU A 99 5.93 -9.48 -24.08
N ASP A 100 5.67 -8.33 -23.47
CA ASP A 100 4.32 -7.87 -23.12
C ASP A 100 3.45 -7.70 -24.38
N PRO A 101 2.28 -8.35 -24.50
CA PRO A 101 1.41 -8.24 -25.66
C PRO A 101 0.79 -6.84 -25.86
N VAL A 102 0.88 -5.95 -24.87
CA VAL A 102 0.52 -4.53 -25.03
C VAL A 102 1.81 -3.71 -25.07
N PRO A 103 2.26 -3.30 -26.27
CA PRO A 103 3.38 -2.40 -26.34
C PRO A 103 3.02 -1.07 -25.67
N VAL A 104 4.00 -0.46 -25.01
CA VAL A 104 3.86 0.93 -24.60
C VAL A 104 3.73 1.84 -25.84
N ARG A 105 3.41 3.13 -25.64
CA ARG A 105 3.13 4.11 -26.72
C ARG A 105 4.13 4.10 -27.90
N SER A 106 5.36 3.61 -27.71
CA SER A 106 6.47 3.49 -28.66
C SER A 106 6.63 2.11 -29.34
N GLY A 107 5.72 1.13 -29.16
CA GLY A 107 5.90 -0.22 -29.72
C GLY A 107 6.83 -1.12 -28.90
N GLU A 108 7.30 -0.66 -27.75
CA GLU A 108 8.29 -1.34 -26.90
C GLU A 108 7.65 -2.28 -25.88
N LYS A 109 8.43 -3.26 -25.38
CA LYS A 109 7.96 -4.41 -24.60
C LYS A 109 8.71 -4.53 -23.27
N TRP A 110 7.99 -4.74 -22.18
CA TRP A 110 8.56 -4.92 -20.83
C TRP A 110 9.32 -6.24 -20.70
N VAL A 111 10.43 -6.21 -19.96
CA VAL A 111 11.34 -7.36 -19.80
C VAL A 111 11.36 -7.89 -18.35
N SER A 112 11.15 -9.19 -18.18
CA SER A 112 11.28 -9.88 -16.88
C SER A 112 12.75 -10.30 -16.61
N ILE A 113 13.17 -10.34 -15.34
CA ILE A 113 14.51 -10.81 -14.92
C ILE A 113 14.71 -12.31 -15.10
N SER A 114 13.64 -13.10 -15.08
CA SER A 114 13.73 -14.56 -14.94
C SER A 114 13.46 -15.32 -16.24
N ASN A 115 14.17 -16.43 -16.44
CA ASN A 115 13.84 -17.48 -17.43
C ASN A 115 12.62 -18.36 -17.02
N ALA A 116 11.87 -17.96 -15.99
CA ALA A 116 10.62 -18.61 -15.56
C ALA A 116 9.50 -18.36 -16.61
N PRO A 117 8.34 -19.07 -16.56
CA PRO A 117 7.19 -18.74 -17.41
C PRO A 117 6.95 -17.23 -17.42
N LYS A 118 6.77 -16.66 -18.63
CA LYS A 118 6.89 -15.21 -18.82
C LYS A 118 5.70 -14.51 -18.20
N ILE A 119 6.01 -13.58 -17.29
CA ILE A 119 5.04 -12.81 -16.53
C ILE A 119 4.81 -11.49 -17.25
N TYR A 120 3.55 -11.19 -17.57
CA TYR A 120 3.16 -9.91 -18.15
C TYR A 120 2.90 -8.85 -17.07
N PHE A 121 2.74 -7.59 -17.48
CA PHE A 121 2.62 -6.45 -16.56
C PHE A 121 1.24 -5.77 -16.65
N PRO A 122 0.13 -6.44 -16.29
CA PRO A 122 -1.22 -5.96 -16.58
C PRO A 122 -1.62 -4.72 -15.78
N TYR A 123 -1.03 -4.50 -14.60
CA TYR A 123 -1.39 -3.38 -13.74
C TYR A 123 -0.58 -2.14 -14.14
N ARG A 124 -1.23 -1.13 -14.70
CA ARG A 124 -0.57 0.04 -15.29
C ARG A 124 -0.85 1.33 -14.54
N LEU A 125 0.17 2.18 -14.52
CA LEU A 125 0.07 3.56 -14.10
C LEU A 125 0.46 4.45 -15.29
N GLU A 126 -0.41 5.38 -15.64
CA GLU A 126 -0.04 6.52 -16.49
C GLU A 126 0.56 7.61 -15.60
N LEU A 127 1.67 8.20 -16.05
CA LEU A 127 2.49 9.08 -15.26
C LEU A 127 2.69 10.44 -15.95
N THR A 128 2.84 11.50 -15.17
CA THR A 128 3.40 12.78 -15.63
C THR A 128 4.75 12.98 -14.98
N CYS A 129 5.81 13.15 -15.78
CA CYS A 129 7.13 13.45 -15.24
C CYS A 129 7.17 14.89 -14.72
N ILE A 130 7.48 15.06 -13.44
CA ILE A 130 7.62 16.37 -12.80
C ILE A 130 9.07 16.78 -12.55
N ASN A 131 9.97 15.81 -12.46
CA ASN A 131 11.40 16.06 -12.36
C ASN A 131 12.16 14.97 -13.10
N ARG A 132 12.98 15.37 -14.07
CA ARG A 132 13.91 14.46 -14.77
C ARG A 132 15.25 14.48 -14.05
N SER A 133 15.69 13.33 -13.59
CA SER A 133 17.03 13.18 -13.03
C SER A 133 18.06 13.17 -14.17
N THR A 134 19.14 13.95 -14.01
CA THR A 134 20.39 13.65 -14.68
C THR A 134 21.03 12.49 -13.91
N PHE A 135 21.54 11.47 -14.59
CA PHE A 135 21.92 10.16 -14.04
C PHE A 135 23.07 10.16 -13.01
N ASP A 136 23.36 11.29 -12.38
CA ASP A 136 24.68 11.57 -11.82
C ASP A 136 24.84 11.19 -10.35
N THR A 137 23.76 10.82 -9.64
CA THR A 137 23.81 10.60 -8.18
C THR A 137 23.41 9.19 -7.77
N SER A 138 24.36 8.47 -7.15
CA SER A 138 24.15 7.20 -6.47
C SER A 138 23.50 7.41 -5.10
N LEU A 139 22.58 6.52 -4.69
CA LEU A 139 21.88 6.62 -3.40
C LEU A 139 22.73 6.25 -2.19
N VAL A 140 23.88 5.64 -2.42
CA VAL A 140 24.63 5.06 -1.32
C VAL A 140 25.33 6.19 -0.55
N PHE A 141 24.85 6.44 0.68
CA PHE A 141 25.45 7.27 1.74
C PHE A 141 25.17 8.78 1.74
N ARG A 142 23.94 9.23 1.46
CA ARG A 142 23.53 10.60 1.84
C ARG A 142 22.92 10.60 3.25
N ALA A 143 23.42 11.47 4.13
CA ALA A 143 22.86 11.66 5.48
C ALA A 143 21.38 12.04 5.39
N GLY A 144 20.53 11.43 6.21
CA GLY A 144 19.08 11.64 6.23
C GLY A 144 18.27 10.70 5.32
N LEU A 145 18.90 9.71 4.68
CA LEU A 145 18.25 8.67 3.86
C LEU A 145 18.51 7.25 4.43
N GLU A 146 18.78 7.13 5.72
CA GLU A 146 19.10 5.86 6.37
C GLU A 146 17.94 4.87 6.25
N ARG A 147 16.69 5.34 6.39
CA ARG A 147 15.49 4.50 6.20
C ARG A 147 15.35 3.99 4.77
N LEU A 148 15.69 4.81 3.77
CA LEU A 148 15.76 4.38 2.37
C LEU A 148 16.79 3.25 2.20
N GLY A 149 18.02 3.44 2.69
CA GLY A 149 19.08 2.43 2.60
C GLY A 149 18.69 1.12 3.27
N ILE A 150 18.07 1.18 4.45
CA ILE A 150 17.61 0.01 5.19
C ILE A 150 16.41 -0.66 4.48
N ASN A 151 15.45 0.12 3.96
CA ASN A 151 14.31 -0.40 3.20
C ASN A 151 14.75 -1.13 1.92
N LEU A 152 15.89 -0.76 1.34
CA LEU A 152 16.46 -1.43 0.18
C LEU A 152 17.00 -2.83 0.52
N ILE A 153 17.54 -3.07 1.73
CA ILE A 153 18.19 -4.34 2.11
C ILE A 153 17.27 -5.57 1.93
N PRO A 154 16.02 -5.60 2.47
CA PRO A 154 15.09 -6.71 2.23
C PRO A 154 14.71 -6.88 0.75
N ARG A 155 14.88 -5.82 -0.04
CA ARG A 155 14.41 -5.70 -1.42
C ARG A 155 15.52 -5.89 -2.46
N VAL A 156 16.77 -6.09 -2.03
CA VAL A 156 17.92 -6.50 -2.87
C VAL A 156 17.65 -7.81 -3.62
N SER A 157 16.74 -8.65 -3.13
CA SER A 157 16.29 -9.87 -3.81
C SER A 157 15.22 -9.65 -4.88
N LEU A 158 14.78 -8.41 -5.13
CA LEU A 158 13.71 -8.04 -6.07
C LEU A 158 12.37 -8.74 -5.82
N LYS A 159 12.20 -9.37 -4.65
CA LYS A 159 10.93 -10.02 -4.27
C LYS A 159 9.79 -9.01 -4.18
N LYS A 160 10.06 -7.76 -3.81
CA LYS A 160 9.06 -6.69 -3.69
C LYS A 160 9.30 -5.64 -4.78
N THR A 161 8.23 -5.22 -5.43
CA THR A 161 8.24 -4.32 -6.59
C THR A 161 8.32 -2.84 -6.21
N HIS A 162 7.99 -2.49 -4.97
CA HIS A 162 7.93 -1.11 -4.51
C HIS A 162 8.14 -0.98 -2.99
N PHE A 163 8.35 0.26 -2.55
CA PHE A 163 8.29 0.68 -1.15
C PHE A 163 8.00 2.19 -1.07
N GLN A 164 7.78 2.70 0.14
CA GLN A 164 7.47 4.11 0.35
C GLN A 164 8.59 4.86 1.07
N LEU A 165 8.72 6.13 0.73
CA LEU A 165 9.48 7.13 1.47
C LEU A 165 8.49 8.12 2.09
N SER A 166 8.85 8.69 3.24
CA SER A 166 8.13 9.86 3.72
C SER A 166 8.30 11.01 2.73
N LEU A 167 7.32 11.89 2.65
CA LEU A 167 7.39 13.09 1.83
C LEU A 167 8.55 13.99 2.26
N LYS A 168 8.91 14.00 3.54
CA LYS A 168 10.06 14.74 4.06
C LYS A 168 11.38 14.23 3.45
N GLU A 169 11.58 12.92 3.42
CA GLU A 169 12.74 12.28 2.78
C GLU A 169 12.73 12.52 1.27
N GLY A 170 11.57 12.39 0.63
CA GLY A 170 11.39 12.67 -0.79
C GLY A 170 11.73 14.11 -1.16
N ALA A 171 11.22 15.08 -0.41
CA ALA A 171 11.47 16.50 -0.64
C ALA A 171 12.96 16.83 -0.46
N ALA A 172 13.61 16.25 0.56
CA ALA A 172 15.05 16.39 0.76
C ALA A 172 15.88 15.83 -0.42
N TYR A 173 15.42 14.75 -1.05
CA TYR A 173 16.13 14.13 -2.17
C TYR A 173 15.88 14.84 -3.52
N PHE A 174 14.61 15.03 -3.89
CA PHE A 174 14.23 15.57 -5.21
C PHE A 174 14.14 17.09 -5.25
N ASN A 175 14.32 17.77 -4.10
CA ASN A 175 14.17 19.21 -3.95
C ASN A 175 12.84 19.74 -4.54
N PHE A 176 11.77 18.99 -4.34
CA PHE A 176 10.43 19.38 -4.78
C PHE A 176 9.68 20.02 -3.62
N GLN A 177 8.96 21.10 -3.91
CA GLN A 177 7.92 21.57 -3.02
C GLN A 177 6.72 20.67 -3.19
N ARG A 178 6.14 20.25 -2.08
CA ARG A 178 4.93 19.42 -2.06
C ARG A 178 3.83 20.10 -2.87
N SER A 179 3.64 19.65 -4.10
CA SER A 179 2.61 20.12 -5.03
C SER A 179 1.60 19.01 -5.23
N GLY A 180 0.83 18.75 -4.18
CA GLY A 180 -0.27 17.79 -4.25
C GLY A 180 -1.55 18.50 -3.87
N SER A 181 -2.51 18.53 -4.79
CA SER A 181 -3.90 18.72 -4.40
C SER A 181 -4.26 17.52 -3.53
N SER A 182 -4.59 17.77 -2.27
CA SER A 182 -5.15 16.76 -1.39
C SER A 182 -6.33 16.11 -2.11
N ARG A 183 -6.37 14.77 -2.16
CA ARG A 183 -7.32 14.00 -2.99
C ARG A 183 -8.08 13.00 -2.13
N GLN A 184 -9.18 12.48 -2.61
CA GLN A 184 -9.93 11.49 -1.84
C GLN A 184 -9.34 10.08 -1.98
N ALA A 185 -9.56 9.24 -0.96
CA ALA A 185 -9.24 7.82 -1.08
C ALA A 185 -10.13 7.22 -2.16
N SER A 186 -9.54 6.47 -3.09
CA SER A 186 -10.28 5.66 -4.03
C SER A 186 -10.14 4.18 -3.69
N PHE A 187 -11.25 3.46 -3.78
CA PHE A 187 -11.30 2.00 -3.66
C PHE A 187 -11.53 1.32 -5.01
N ALA A 188 -11.56 2.08 -6.12
CA ALA A 188 -11.88 1.56 -7.45
C ALA A 188 -10.95 0.42 -7.89
N SER A 189 -9.66 0.50 -7.59
CA SER A 189 -8.70 -0.54 -7.97
C SER A 189 -8.92 -1.87 -7.27
N PHE A 190 -9.54 -1.88 -6.08
CA PHE A 190 -9.96 -3.13 -5.44
C PHE A 190 -11.09 -3.80 -6.21
N LEU A 191 -12.07 -3.02 -6.69
CA LEU A 191 -13.13 -3.55 -7.56
C LEU A 191 -12.60 -4.03 -8.90
N GLU A 192 -11.70 -3.28 -9.53
CA GLU A 192 -11.11 -3.66 -10.81
C GLU A 192 -10.35 -4.98 -10.69
N CYS A 193 -9.54 -5.13 -9.63
CA CYS A 193 -8.86 -6.39 -9.32
C CYS A 193 -9.84 -7.52 -8.99
N ALA A 194 -10.90 -7.25 -8.23
CA ALA A 194 -11.94 -8.23 -7.90
C ALA A 194 -12.68 -8.73 -9.15
N ALA A 195 -13.03 -7.81 -10.05
CA ALA A 195 -13.69 -8.11 -11.31
C ALA A 195 -12.81 -8.98 -12.21
N ARG A 196 -11.52 -8.65 -12.31
CA ARG A 196 -10.56 -9.46 -13.04
C ARG A 196 -10.42 -10.87 -12.46
N GLU A 197 -10.25 -11.01 -11.14
CA GLU A 197 -10.15 -12.33 -10.50
C GLU A 197 -11.43 -13.15 -10.68
N SER A 198 -12.59 -12.51 -10.58
CA SER A 198 -13.89 -13.17 -10.83
C SER A 198 -14.02 -13.68 -12.27
N ALA A 199 -13.59 -12.89 -13.24
CA ALA A 199 -13.61 -13.25 -14.66
C ALA A 199 -12.67 -14.44 -14.93
N ILE A 200 -11.43 -14.36 -14.45
CA ILE A 200 -10.42 -15.43 -14.56
C ILE A 200 -10.91 -16.74 -13.96
N GLN A 201 -11.56 -16.68 -12.81
CA GLN A 201 -12.05 -17.87 -12.12
C GLN A 201 -13.39 -18.37 -12.68
N SER A 202 -13.95 -17.69 -13.71
CA SER A 202 -15.27 -17.98 -14.28
C SER A 202 -16.36 -18.12 -13.22
N LEU A 203 -16.30 -17.31 -12.16
CA LEU A 203 -17.26 -17.39 -11.07
C LEU A 203 -18.63 -16.94 -11.58
N THR A 204 -19.68 -17.71 -11.26
CA THR A 204 -21.06 -17.41 -11.66
C THR A 204 -21.65 -16.19 -10.95
N ASN A 205 -21.04 -15.78 -9.84
CA ASN A 205 -21.46 -14.60 -9.09
C ASN A 205 -20.90 -13.34 -9.75
N ALA A 206 -21.72 -12.30 -9.86
CA ALA A 206 -21.22 -11.02 -10.33
C ALA A 206 -20.13 -10.49 -9.37
N PRO A 207 -19.06 -9.84 -9.87
CA PRO A 207 -17.97 -9.29 -9.04
C PRO A 207 -18.43 -8.40 -7.88
N SER A 208 -19.58 -7.74 -8.04
CA SER A 208 -20.23 -6.90 -7.04
C SER A 208 -20.69 -7.64 -5.78
N HIS A 209 -20.77 -8.97 -5.81
CA HIS A 209 -21.16 -9.82 -4.69
C HIS A 209 -19.98 -10.51 -3.99
N LEU A 210 -18.75 -10.35 -4.48
CA LEU A 210 -17.56 -10.86 -3.78
C LEU A 210 -17.41 -10.15 -2.45
N ALA A 211 -17.14 -10.90 -1.40
CA ALA A 211 -16.83 -10.33 -0.10
C ALA A 211 -15.39 -9.80 -0.09
N ILE A 212 -15.09 -8.87 0.81
CA ILE A 212 -13.70 -8.42 1.04
C ILE A 212 -12.78 -9.59 1.37
N ALA A 213 -13.27 -10.59 2.09
CA ALA A 213 -12.52 -11.78 2.42
C ALA A 213 -12.01 -12.52 1.17
N ASP A 214 -12.77 -12.53 0.08
CA ASP A 214 -12.47 -13.24 -1.17
C ASP A 214 -11.33 -12.58 -1.95
N ILE A 215 -11.18 -11.27 -1.81
CA ILE A 215 -10.14 -10.50 -2.51
C ILE A 215 -8.95 -10.14 -1.62
N THR A 216 -9.05 -10.38 -0.30
CA THR A 216 -7.98 -10.15 0.67
C THR A 216 -7.43 -11.47 1.22
N LEU A 217 -7.34 -12.49 0.37
CA LEU A 217 -6.75 -13.79 0.73
C LEU A 217 -5.27 -13.64 1.08
N GLN A 218 -4.56 -12.75 0.39
CA GLN A 218 -3.19 -12.36 0.72
C GLN A 218 -3.17 -11.25 1.77
N GLU A 219 -2.27 -11.37 2.73
CA GLU A 219 -2.11 -10.41 3.84
C GLU A 219 -1.79 -8.99 3.35
N CYS A 220 -0.95 -8.86 2.31
CA CYS A 220 -0.61 -7.57 1.72
C CYS A 220 -1.83 -6.84 1.08
N TYR A 221 -2.84 -7.57 0.63
CA TYR A 221 -4.06 -6.96 0.10
C TYR A 221 -4.96 -6.43 1.22
N LEU A 222 -5.07 -7.19 2.32
CA LEU A 222 -5.74 -6.69 3.52
C LEU A 222 -5.02 -5.48 4.11
N GLN A 223 -3.68 -5.50 4.09
CA GLN A 223 -2.85 -4.38 4.54
C GLN A 223 -3.12 -3.11 3.71
N ALA A 224 -3.09 -3.20 2.37
CA ALA A 224 -3.39 -2.05 1.51
C ALA A 224 -4.82 -1.53 1.75
N LEU A 225 -5.80 -2.42 1.89
CA LEU A 225 -7.18 -2.04 2.18
C LEU A 225 -7.33 -1.38 3.54
N MET A 226 -6.74 -1.98 4.58
CA MET A 226 -6.77 -1.46 5.94
C MET A 226 -6.14 -0.08 6.00
N LYS A 227 -4.98 0.12 5.36
CA LYS A 227 -4.32 1.43 5.29
C LYS A 227 -5.24 2.48 4.69
N LYS A 228 -5.88 2.19 3.55
CA LYS A 228 -6.84 3.10 2.90
C LYS A 228 -8.08 3.37 3.75
N LEU A 229 -8.59 2.37 4.46
CA LEU A 229 -9.73 2.56 5.37
C LEU A 229 -9.37 3.41 6.58
N LEU A 230 -8.17 3.23 7.14
CA LEU A 230 -7.66 4.06 8.23
C LEU A 230 -7.43 5.50 7.77
N GLU A 231 -6.91 5.70 6.55
CA GLU A 231 -6.80 7.01 5.92
C GLU A 231 -8.18 7.66 5.72
N TRP A 232 -9.14 6.89 5.22
CA TRP A 232 -10.51 7.33 4.98
C TRP A 232 -11.23 7.76 6.26
N ALA A 233 -11.15 6.93 7.31
CA ALA A 233 -11.78 7.16 8.61
C ALA A 233 -10.91 7.96 9.59
N TRP A 234 -9.84 8.61 9.11
CA TRP A 234 -8.84 9.19 9.99
C TRP A 234 -9.40 10.21 10.98
N ASN A 235 -10.35 11.05 10.58
CA ASN A 235 -10.94 12.06 11.46
C ASN A 235 -11.64 11.43 12.68
N ASP A 236 -12.30 10.28 12.49
CA ASP A 236 -12.97 9.53 13.54
C ASP A 236 -11.98 8.73 14.40
N ILE A 237 -10.80 8.42 13.87
CA ILE A 237 -9.79 7.58 14.52
C ILE A 237 -8.76 8.40 15.30
N ALA A 238 -8.33 9.55 14.77
CA ALA A 238 -7.18 10.32 15.26
C ALA A 238 -7.29 10.61 16.77
N GLY A 239 -8.47 11.03 17.23
CA GLY A 239 -8.72 11.33 18.65
C GLY A 239 -8.69 10.10 19.56
N ILE A 240 -9.12 8.93 19.06
CA ILE A 240 -9.05 7.66 19.80
C ILE A 240 -7.59 7.27 20.06
N ILE A 241 -6.72 7.59 19.11
CA ILE A 241 -5.33 7.17 19.14
C ILE A 241 -4.36 8.31 19.52
N ASP A 242 -4.85 9.48 19.97
CA ASP A 242 -4.06 10.66 20.40
C ASP A 242 -3.08 11.19 19.33
N PHE A 243 -3.53 11.19 18.07
CA PHE A 243 -2.86 11.86 16.96
C PHE A 243 -3.61 13.14 16.61
N GLU A 244 -2.91 14.12 16.04
CA GLU A 244 -3.62 15.28 15.47
C GLU A 244 -4.28 14.86 14.15
N GLN A 245 -5.43 15.47 13.86
CA GLN A 245 -6.18 15.17 12.65
C GLN A 245 -5.41 15.61 11.39
N GLU A 246 -4.57 16.64 11.50
CA GLU A 246 -3.81 17.20 10.38
C GLU A 246 -2.36 16.68 10.36
N ALA A 247 -1.77 16.60 9.17
CA ALA A 247 -0.33 16.30 8.97
C ALA A 247 0.15 14.90 9.39
N VAL A 248 -0.58 13.86 8.99
CA VAL A 248 -0.09 12.46 9.07
C VAL A 248 0.21 11.85 7.70
N GLU A 249 1.18 10.95 7.69
CA GLU A 249 1.54 10.12 6.55
C GLU A 249 1.25 8.66 6.86
N PHE A 250 0.62 7.97 5.93
CA PHE A 250 0.35 6.53 6.02
C PHE A 250 1.30 5.79 5.11
N LEU A 251 2.22 5.06 5.73
CA LEU A 251 3.30 4.36 5.07
C LEU A 251 3.09 2.85 5.17
N SER A 252 3.35 2.14 4.08
CA SER A 252 3.36 0.68 3.98
C SER A 252 4.77 0.17 4.18
N GLU A 253 4.87 -0.97 4.86
CA GLU A 253 6.04 -1.85 4.83
C GLU A 253 7.36 -1.15 5.17
N GLN A 254 7.36 -0.37 6.24
CA GLN A 254 8.55 0.36 6.68
C GLN A 254 9.44 -0.55 7.51
N THR A 255 10.74 -0.57 7.18
CA THR A 255 11.71 -1.20 8.07
C THR A 255 11.84 -0.39 9.35
N VAL A 256 11.88 -1.12 10.47
CA VAL A 256 11.97 -0.60 11.84
C VAL A 256 12.99 -1.45 12.60
N HIS A 257 13.45 -1.00 13.77
CA HIS A 257 14.15 -1.92 14.65
C HIS A 257 13.17 -3.04 15.07
N GLY A 258 13.63 -4.30 15.02
CA GLY A 258 12.79 -5.47 15.33
C GLY A 258 12.03 -6.07 14.15
N GLY A 259 12.07 -5.48 12.94
CA GLY A 259 11.50 -6.10 11.75
C GLY A 259 11.02 -5.13 10.67
N GLN A 260 9.87 -5.45 10.06
CA GLN A 260 9.21 -4.63 9.04
C GLN A 260 7.76 -4.44 9.46
N ALA A 261 7.36 -3.20 9.74
CA ALA A 261 5.99 -2.88 10.11
C ALA A 261 5.12 -2.79 8.85
N ASP A 262 3.96 -3.45 8.86
CA ASP A 262 3.05 -3.50 7.72
C ASP A 262 2.46 -2.11 7.40
N ILE A 263 1.97 -1.41 8.43
CA ILE A 263 1.51 -0.02 8.29
C ILE A 263 2.18 0.83 9.36
N VAL A 264 2.63 2.01 8.97
CA VAL A 264 3.16 3.04 9.86
C VAL A 264 2.38 4.32 9.64
N ILE A 265 1.77 4.85 10.70
CA ILE A 265 1.20 6.19 10.69
C ILE A 265 2.21 7.11 11.34
N LEU A 266 2.68 8.08 10.57
CA LEU A 266 3.75 8.99 10.94
C LEU A 266 3.21 10.40 11.09
N GLN A 267 3.45 11.01 12.24
CA GLN A 267 3.25 12.45 12.47
C GLN A 267 4.60 13.13 12.71
N SER A 268 5.28 13.47 11.62
CA SER A 268 6.68 13.92 11.61
C SER A 268 6.96 15.10 12.54
N GLU A 269 6.06 16.07 12.64
CA GLU A 269 6.23 17.28 13.48
C GLU A 269 6.23 16.97 14.97
N ARG A 270 5.51 15.93 15.41
CA ARG A 270 5.49 15.46 16.80
C ARG A 270 6.47 14.31 17.06
N GLY A 271 7.14 13.83 16.01
CA GLY A 271 7.96 12.63 16.05
C GLY A 271 7.20 11.37 16.48
N LEU A 272 5.88 11.31 16.27
CA LEU A 272 5.08 10.16 16.67
C LEU A 272 4.98 9.14 15.54
N GLU A 273 5.19 7.87 15.89
CA GLU A 273 4.98 6.73 15.00
C GLU A 273 4.02 5.73 15.62
N PHE A 274 3.09 5.25 14.81
CA PHE A 274 2.16 4.19 15.16
C PHE A 274 2.38 3.00 14.24
N PHE A 275 2.89 1.92 14.80
CA PHE A 275 3.15 0.69 14.06
C PHE A 275 1.97 -0.26 14.16
N ILE A 276 1.50 -0.74 13.01
CA ILE A 276 0.38 -1.67 12.91
C ILE A 276 0.84 -2.92 12.15
N GLU A 277 0.63 -4.09 12.75
CA GLU A 277 0.79 -5.39 12.09
C GLU A 277 -0.57 -5.91 11.64
N VAL A 278 -0.66 -6.35 10.39
CA VAL A 278 -1.89 -6.85 9.79
C VAL A 278 -1.84 -8.37 9.72
N LYS A 279 -2.97 -9.04 9.99
CA LYS A 279 -3.11 -10.48 9.81
C LYS A 279 -4.34 -10.78 8.96
N ASN A 280 -4.20 -11.64 7.96
CA ASN A 280 -5.30 -11.99 7.04
C ASN A 280 -6.43 -12.86 7.66
N LYS A 281 -6.44 -13.00 8.99
CA LYS A 281 -7.34 -13.82 9.79
C LYS A 281 -7.92 -13.01 10.94
N ARG A 282 -8.79 -13.66 11.72
CA ARG A 282 -9.35 -13.09 12.94
C ARG A 282 -8.28 -12.94 14.01
N ILE A 283 -8.14 -11.75 14.58
CA ILE A 283 -7.15 -11.43 15.61
C ILE A 283 -7.73 -11.44 17.03
N ILE A 284 -9.05 -11.33 17.18
CA ILE A 284 -9.77 -11.48 18.45
C ILE A 284 -10.59 -12.77 18.46
N ASN A 285 -10.59 -13.49 19.58
CA ASN A 285 -11.48 -14.60 19.85
C ASN A 285 -12.24 -14.35 21.16
N ARG A 286 -13.55 -14.08 21.03
CA ARG A 286 -14.41 -13.59 22.11
C ARG A 286 -13.81 -12.31 22.71
N ASP A 287 -13.19 -12.40 23.88
CA ASP A 287 -12.66 -11.25 24.61
C ASP A 287 -11.12 -11.29 24.76
N THR A 288 -10.43 -12.16 24.01
CA THR A 288 -8.97 -12.31 24.07
C THR A 288 -8.34 -12.40 22.69
N LEU A 289 -7.01 -12.24 22.60
CA LEU A 289 -6.29 -12.40 21.34
C LEU A 289 -6.38 -13.84 20.82
N SER A 290 -6.62 -14.00 19.52
CA SER A 290 -6.44 -15.28 18.82
C SER A 290 -4.94 -15.64 18.72
N ARG A 291 -4.62 -16.82 18.19
CA ARG A 291 -3.21 -17.21 17.92
C ARG A 291 -2.51 -16.20 17.01
N ASP A 292 -3.19 -15.73 15.97
CA ASP A 292 -2.65 -14.74 15.03
C ASP A 292 -2.57 -13.35 15.69
N GLY A 293 -3.54 -13.00 16.54
CA GLY A 293 -3.50 -11.78 17.35
C GLY A 293 -2.32 -11.73 18.34
N ILE A 294 -2.02 -12.85 19.01
CA ILE A 294 -0.85 -12.98 19.90
C ILE A 294 0.44 -12.80 19.11
N ARG A 295 0.54 -13.44 17.94
CA ARG A 295 1.73 -13.32 17.07
C ARG A 295 1.94 -11.87 16.63
N ALA A 296 0.89 -11.22 16.14
CA ALA A 296 0.95 -9.82 15.72
C ALA A 296 1.31 -8.89 16.89
N SER A 297 0.71 -9.12 18.07
CA SER A 297 1.01 -8.39 19.30
C SER A 297 2.48 -8.49 19.69
N HIS A 298 3.07 -9.68 19.63
CA HIS A 298 4.50 -9.88 19.90
C HIS A 298 5.39 -9.16 18.88
N GLN A 299 5.02 -9.18 17.59
CA GLN A 299 5.76 -8.46 16.55
C GLN A 299 5.79 -6.95 16.82
N VAL A 300 4.62 -6.32 17.02
CA VAL A 300 4.57 -4.86 17.25
C VAL A 300 5.19 -4.41 18.57
N LYS A 301 5.20 -5.26 19.60
CA LYS A 301 5.96 -5.00 20.84
C LYS A 301 7.47 -4.97 20.60
N GLY A 302 7.96 -5.71 19.61
CA GLY A 302 9.36 -5.71 19.19
C GLY A 302 9.77 -4.50 18.35
N TYR A 303 8.80 -3.77 17.77
CA TYR A 303 9.09 -2.65 16.89
C TYR A 303 9.56 -1.41 17.65
N GLN A 304 10.64 -0.78 17.17
CA GLN A 304 11.13 0.50 17.66
C GLN A 304 11.45 1.44 16.49
N SER A 305 11.26 2.74 16.72
CA SER A 305 11.53 3.78 15.73
C SER A 305 13.02 3.81 15.35
N LEU A 306 13.29 3.92 14.05
CA LEU A 306 14.63 4.21 13.54
C LEU A 306 14.99 5.69 13.72
N THR A 307 13.99 6.57 13.71
CA THR A 307 14.17 8.02 13.54
C THR A 307 13.80 8.80 14.80
N TYR A 308 12.75 8.41 15.52
CA TYR A 308 12.14 9.15 16.62
C TYR A 308 12.22 8.36 17.94
N ARG A 309 13.44 8.07 18.40
CA ARG A 309 13.68 7.23 19.59
C ARG A 309 13.23 7.85 20.92
N GLU A 310 13.16 9.18 20.98
CA GLU A 310 12.81 9.93 22.20
C GLU A 310 11.30 10.18 22.34
N HIS A 311 10.52 9.88 21.30
CA HIS A 311 9.08 10.10 21.27
C HIS A 311 8.32 8.77 21.43
N GLY A 312 7.11 8.85 21.98
CA GLY A 312 6.29 7.67 22.22
C GLY A 312 5.91 6.96 20.93
N THR A 313 6.06 5.64 20.89
CA THR A 313 5.53 4.81 19.82
C THR A 313 4.19 4.21 20.22
N LYS A 314 3.24 4.18 19.29
CA LYS A 314 1.97 3.46 19.45
C LYS A 314 2.03 2.12 18.73
N ARG A 315 1.22 1.17 19.19
CA ARG A 315 1.22 -0.21 18.71
C ARG A 315 -0.18 -0.68 18.41
N GLY A 316 -0.33 -1.30 17.26
CA GLY A 316 -1.63 -1.69 16.74
C GLY A 316 -1.57 -3.04 16.07
N ILE A 317 -2.67 -3.76 16.08
CA ILE A 317 -2.85 -4.96 15.27
C ILE A 317 -4.15 -4.84 14.49
N ALA A 318 -4.16 -5.36 13.28
CA ALA A 318 -5.33 -5.32 12.42
C ALA A 318 -5.65 -6.68 11.82
N GLY A 319 -6.93 -6.97 11.62
CA GLY A 319 -7.35 -8.25 11.05
C GLY A 319 -8.81 -8.29 10.64
N LYS A 320 -9.26 -9.47 10.25
CA LYS A 320 -10.64 -9.71 9.79
C LYS A 320 -11.59 -9.94 10.96
N ALA A 321 -12.78 -9.38 10.88
CA ALA A 321 -13.95 -9.73 11.68
C ALA A 321 -15.04 -10.36 10.79
N SER A 322 -16.03 -10.94 11.46
CA SER A 322 -17.21 -11.56 10.87
C SER A 322 -18.45 -10.97 11.55
N GLN A 323 -18.73 -9.69 11.30
CA GLN A 323 -19.83 -8.97 11.95
C GLN A 323 -20.95 -8.51 10.99
N ASN A 324 -20.78 -8.67 9.67
CA ASN A 324 -21.80 -8.49 8.62
C ASN A 324 -22.54 -7.13 8.60
N ASN A 325 -21.90 -6.05 9.06
CA ASN A 325 -22.50 -4.73 9.22
C ASN A 325 -21.70 -3.58 8.58
N GLY A 326 -20.62 -3.85 7.83
CA GLY A 326 -19.85 -2.82 7.14
C GLY A 326 -19.11 -1.87 8.09
N THR A 327 -18.54 -2.42 9.14
CA THR A 327 -17.93 -1.66 10.24
C THR A 327 -16.42 -1.87 10.33
N LEU A 328 -15.74 -0.82 10.78
CA LEU A 328 -14.39 -0.90 11.33
C LEU A 328 -14.52 -0.80 12.85
N LEU A 329 -14.23 -1.90 13.53
CA LEU A 329 -14.29 -1.97 14.98
C LEU A 329 -12.91 -1.65 15.55
N ILE A 330 -12.88 -0.75 16.54
CA ILE A 330 -11.67 -0.32 17.22
C ILE A 330 -11.76 -0.73 18.68
N GLY A 331 -10.75 -1.44 19.16
CA GLY A 331 -10.63 -1.79 20.56
C GLY A 331 -9.21 -1.70 21.05
N GLN A 332 -9.00 -2.20 22.26
CA GLN A 332 -7.72 -2.18 22.92
C GLN A 332 -7.55 -3.42 23.80
N ILE A 333 -6.35 -3.98 23.78
CA ILE A 333 -5.88 -4.98 24.75
C ILE A 333 -4.51 -4.51 25.24
N ASP A 334 -4.36 -4.34 26.55
CA ASP A 334 -3.17 -3.73 27.15
C ASP A 334 -2.88 -2.35 26.53
N ASP A 335 -1.65 -2.15 26.03
CA ASP A 335 -1.19 -0.95 25.34
C ASP A 335 -1.36 -1.03 23.80
N ILE A 336 -2.05 -2.06 23.29
CA ILE A 336 -2.20 -2.32 21.85
C ILE A 336 -3.62 -2.01 21.39
N LEU A 337 -3.71 -1.16 20.39
CA LEU A 337 -4.94 -0.89 19.65
C LEU A 337 -5.24 -2.02 18.68
N VAL A 338 -6.51 -2.34 18.52
CA VAL A 338 -7.00 -3.44 17.70
C VAL A 338 -7.97 -2.89 16.67
N PHE A 339 -7.74 -3.21 15.40
CA PHE A 339 -8.60 -2.84 14.28
C PHE A 339 -9.18 -4.10 13.63
N GLU A 340 -10.49 -4.27 13.69
CA GLU A 340 -11.16 -5.40 13.04
C GLU A 340 -12.05 -4.90 11.89
N LEU A 341 -11.74 -5.35 10.68
CA LEU A 341 -12.53 -5.05 9.49
C LEU A 341 -13.56 -6.15 9.25
N ASP A 342 -14.83 -5.77 9.13
CA ASP A 342 -15.86 -6.70 8.69
C ASP A 342 -15.58 -7.21 7.27
N SER A 343 -15.01 -8.42 7.18
CA SER A 343 -14.50 -8.96 5.92
C SER A 343 -15.56 -9.67 5.08
N ALA A 344 -16.74 -9.90 5.64
CA ALA A 344 -17.86 -10.52 4.95
C ALA A 344 -18.71 -9.50 4.16
N MET A 345 -18.44 -8.19 4.30
CA MET A 345 -19.12 -7.17 3.51
C MET A 345 -18.76 -7.29 2.02
N PRO A 346 -19.73 -7.05 1.11
CA PRO A 346 -19.47 -7.03 -0.33
C PRO A 346 -18.45 -5.95 -0.70
N ILE A 347 -17.57 -6.25 -1.64
CA ILE A 347 -16.54 -5.30 -2.10
C ILE A 347 -17.16 -4.05 -2.74
N SER A 348 -18.33 -4.19 -3.37
CA SER A 348 -19.11 -3.08 -3.94
C SER A 348 -19.54 -2.04 -2.90
N TYR A 349 -19.57 -2.41 -1.62
CA TYR A 349 -19.81 -1.45 -0.54
C TYR A 349 -18.72 -0.38 -0.47
N LEU A 350 -17.46 -0.70 -0.79
CA LEU A 350 -16.37 0.27 -0.78
C LEU A 350 -16.58 1.42 -1.77
N THR A 351 -17.24 1.19 -2.89
CA THR A 351 -17.60 2.25 -3.84
C THR A 351 -18.84 3.06 -3.46
N SER A 352 -19.63 2.57 -2.49
CA SER A 352 -20.76 3.33 -1.95
C SER A 352 -20.32 4.36 -0.89
N LEU A 353 -19.07 4.29 -0.44
CA LEU A 353 -18.51 5.23 0.52
C LEU A 353 -18.51 6.62 -0.11
N ARG A 354 -19.23 7.55 0.52
CA ARG A 354 -19.50 8.88 -0.03
C ARG A 354 -18.26 9.74 0.03
N THR A 355 -17.88 10.31 -1.11
CA THR A 355 -16.95 11.42 -1.21
C THR A 355 -17.70 12.74 -1.15
N GLU A 356 -17.22 13.72 -0.37
CA GLU A 356 -17.71 15.10 -0.42
C GLU A 356 -17.28 15.86 -1.69
#